data_AF-A0ABC8Y143-F1
#
_entry.id   AF-A0ABC8Y143-F1
#
_cell.length_a   1.000
_cell.length_b   1.000
_cell.length_c   1.000
_cell.angle_alpha   90.00
_cell.angle_beta   90.00
_cell.angle_gamma   90.00
#
_symmetry.space_group_name_H-M   'P 1'
#
loop_
_entity.id
_entity.type
_entity.pdbx_description
1 polymer ?
#
loop_
_entity_poly.entity_id
_entity_poly.type
_entity_poly.pdbx_seq_one_letter_code
_entity_poly.pdbx_strand_id
1 'polypeptide(L)'
;MATFYSASAIVGGTVTGQYVYQVDGYSRTKEIPNGKQIHSRAFWVGDCCWCISCYPNGAGPSCADYISVFLNLVDAITKPKVRPRFSLLDKEGKPVPGHSRHTELGEYLVVGARHGLNDFLKREFLEASEYLVDDCFRIRCDFSVPASIRTEDRAPPLSDLQRHLGDLLVAKEGADITFRVSGETFSAHRFVLAARSPVFRAEFFGATREGTTTTGDCMRIDDMPAHVFEALLHFIYTDSLPEMTGTEESTMAEHLLVAADRYGMQRLKLICEEKLSRDVDENTVAKLLRLAVQNHCHTLKETCIEFLKDPPSLDVIMATDDGLFEFVAIRCPVLLKELWAYEDDPIHDDLLMCL
;
A
#
# COMPACT_ATOMS: atom_id res chain seq x y z
N MET A 1 -18.32 26.90 -6.59
CA MET A 1 -18.83 25.85 -7.49
C MET A 1 -17.82 24.72 -7.49
N ALA A 2 -18.21 23.53 -7.04
CA ALA A 2 -17.37 22.34 -7.16
C ALA A 2 -17.62 21.73 -8.53
N THR A 3 -16.62 21.74 -9.41
CA THR A 3 -16.69 21.10 -10.71
C THR A 3 -16.24 19.66 -10.55
N PHE A 4 -17.17 18.71 -10.73
CA PHE A 4 -16.84 17.29 -10.73
C PHE A 4 -16.45 16.87 -12.14
N TYR A 5 -15.20 16.42 -12.31
CA TYR A 5 -14.74 15.79 -13.53
C TYR A 5 -14.96 14.28 -13.41
N SER A 6 -15.95 13.75 -14.14
CA SER A 6 -16.06 12.31 -14.36
C SER A 6 -15.55 11.97 -15.76
N ALA A 7 -14.73 10.94 -15.84
CA ALA A 7 -14.29 10.35 -17.10
C ALA A 7 -14.57 8.85 -17.03
N SER A 8 -15.10 8.30 -18.12
CA SER A 8 -15.26 6.86 -18.28
C SER A 8 -14.57 6.40 -19.56
N ALA A 9 -14.13 5.15 -19.56
CA ALA A 9 -13.57 4.51 -20.74
C ALA A 9 -14.32 3.21 -21.04
N ILE A 10 -14.53 2.95 -22.33
CA ILE A 10 -14.94 1.64 -22.82
C ILE A 10 -13.69 0.78 -22.84
N VAL A 11 -13.59 -0.19 -21.93
CA VAL A 11 -12.48 -1.14 -21.92
C VAL A 11 -12.93 -2.41 -22.62
N GLY A 12 -12.31 -2.67 -23.77
CA GLY A 12 -12.36 -3.96 -24.45
C GLY A 12 -10.99 -4.63 -24.29
N GLY A 13 -10.97 -5.86 -23.81
CA GLY A 13 -9.73 -6.59 -23.54
C GLY A 13 -9.87 -8.10 -23.65
N THR A 14 -8.80 -8.81 -23.36
CA THR A 14 -8.79 -10.27 -23.31
C THR A 14 -8.23 -10.70 -21.96
N VAL A 15 -8.96 -11.52 -21.22
CA VAL A 15 -8.48 -12.08 -19.96
C VAL A 15 -7.77 -13.39 -20.27
N THR A 16 -6.50 -13.50 -19.93
CA THR A 16 -5.74 -14.75 -20.11
C THR A 16 -5.78 -15.55 -18.82
N GLY A 17 -6.21 -16.80 -18.93
CA GLY A 17 -6.23 -17.77 -17.85
C GLY A 17 -5.16 -18.83 -18.04
N GLN A 18 -4.55 -19.21 -16.93
CA GLN A 18 -3.62 -20.32 -16.83
C GLN A 18 -4.13 -21.26 -15.75
N TYR A 19 -4.31 -22.54 -16.09
CA TYR A 19 -4.71 -23.56 -15.13
C TYR A 19 -3.79 -24.77 -15.23
N VAL A 20 -3.27 -25.22 -14.08
CA VAL A 20 -2.45 -26.43 -13.99
C VAL A 20 -3.29 -27.55 -13.40
N TYR A 21 -3.48 -28.60 -14.19
CA TYR A 21 -4.10 -29.85 -13.79
C TYR A 21 -3.02 -30.87 -13.45
N GLN A 22 -3.03 -31.36 -12.21
CA GLN A 22 -2.14 -32.39 -11.74
C GLN A 22 -2.91 -33.70 -11.57
N VAL A 23 -2.35 -34.78 -12.10
CA VAL A 23 -2.83 -36.14 -11.84
C VAL A 23 -1.88 -36.75 -10.84
N ASP A 24 -2.39 -37.06 -9.67
CA ASP A 24 -1.69 -37.86 -8.65
C ASP A 24 -2.19 -39.31 -8.73
N GLY A 25 -1.27 -40.26 -8.78
CA GLY A 25 -1.62 -41.67 -8.88
C GLY A 25 -1.95 -42.13 -10.32
N TYR A 26 -1.16 -41.71 -11.31
CA TYR A 26 -1.36 -42.05 -12.73
C TYR A 26 -1.54 -43.55 -12.97
N SER A 27 -0.80 -44.40 -12.26
CA SER A 27 -0.92 -45.86 -12.34
C SER A 27 -2.37 -46.36 -12.16
N ARG A 28 -3.12 -45.77 -11.22
CA ARG A 28 -4.54 -46.09 -10.98
C ARG A 28 -5.45 -45.66 -12.12
N THR A 29 -5.05 -44.61 -12.84
CA THR A 29 -5.83 -44.13 -13.99
C THR A 29 -5.83 -45.13 -15.15
N LYS A 30 -4.90 -46.09 -15.19
CA LYS A 30 -4.87 -47.17 -16.19
C LYS A 30 -6.06 -48.14 -16.09
N GLU A 31 -6.71 -48.22 -14.94
CA GLU A 31 -7.90 -49.05 -14.73
C GLU A 31 -9.18 -48.40 -15.30
N ILE A 32 -9.12 -47.11 -15.62
CA ILE A 32 -10.26 -46.36 -16.16
C ILE A 32 -10.52 -46.81 -17.61
N PRO A 33 -11.74 -47.25 -17.98
CA PRO A 33 -12.00 -47.68 -19.35
C PRO A 33 -11.74 -46.58 -20.39
N ASN A 34 -11.31 -46.96 -21.60
CA ASN A 34 -11.24 -46.05 -22.75
C ASN A 34 -12.59 -45.32 -22.94
N GLY A 35 -12.53 -44.02 -23.25
CA GLY A 35 -13.72 -43.17 -23.36
C GLY A 35 -14.33 -42.71 -22.03
N LYS A 36 -13.70 -43.02 -20.88
CA LYS A 36 -14.06 -42.43 -19.58
C LYS A 36 -13.10 -41.31 -19.19
N GLN A 37 -13.67 -40.28 -18.58
CA GLN A 37 -12.97 -39.03 -18.26
C GLN A 37 -12.91 -38.79 -16.76
N ILE A 38 -11.89 -38.06 -16.35
CA ILE A 38 -11.74 -37.44 -15.03
C ILE A 38 -11.83 -35.93 -15.21
N HIS A 39 -12.53 -35.25 -14.31
CA HIS A 39 -12.64 -33.80 -14.34
C HIS A 39 -11.70 -33.14 -13.33
N SER A 40 -11.11 -32.01 -13.71
CA SER A 40 -10.54 -31.08 -12.75
C SER A 40 -11.63 -30.42 -11.91
N ARG A 41 -11.24 -29.74 -10.84
CA ARG A 41 -12.12 -28.75 -10.22
C ARG A 41 -12.45 -27.64 -11.22
N ALA A 42 -13.61 -27.02 -11.04
CA ALA A 42 -13.99 -25.87 -11.82
C ALA A 42 -13.12 -24.65 -11.47
N PHE A 43 -12.85 -23.80 -12.45
CA PHE A 43 -12.06 -22.58 -12.29
C PHE A 43 -12.56 -21.47 -13.21
N TRP A 44 -12.33 -20.23 -12.82
CA TRP A 44 -12.83 -19.05 -13.53
C TRP A 44 -11.74 -18.39 -14.36
N VAL A 45 -12.10 -18.00 -15.58
CA VAL A 45 -11.29 -17.13 -16.44
C VAL A 45 -12.24 -16.12 -17.07
N GLY A 46 -12.04 -14.84 -16.74
CA GLY A 46 -13.02 -13.80 -17.03
C GLY A 46 -14.38 -14.11 -16.42
N ASP A 47 -15.45 -13.93 -17.20
CA ASP A 47 -16.84 -14.18 -16.79
C ASP A 47 -17.32 -15.60 -17.11
N CYS A 48 -16.39 -16.55 -17.25
CA CYS A 48 -16.66 -17.92 -17.66
C CYS A 48 -16.02 -18.91 -16.68
N CYS A 49 -16.77 -19.94 -16.33
CA CYS A 49 -16.38 -21.05 -15.48
C CYS A 49 -16.07 -22.28 -16.34
N TRP A 50 -14.92 -22.90 -16.08
CA TRP A 50 -14.33 -23.94 -16.92
C TRP A 50 -13.91 -25.14 -16.08
N CYS A 51 -13.77 -26.30 -16.72
CA CYS A 51 -13.04 -27.44 -16.15
C CYS A 51 -12.29 -28.20 -17.25
N ILE A 52 -11.23 -28.92 -16.86
CA ILE A 52 -10.50 -29.81 -17.76
C ILE A 52 -11.08 -31.21 -17.65
N SER A 53 -11.32 -31.86 -18.78
CA SER A 53 -11.57 -33.30 -18.87
C SER A 53 -10.32 -33.99 -19.39
N CYS A 54 -9.79 -34.90 -18.59
CA CYS A 54 -8.70 -35.78 -18.96
C CYS A 54 -9.24 -37.18 -19.22
N TYR A 55 -8.86 -37.79 -20.33
CA TYR A 55 -9.10 -39.19 -20.66
C TYR A 55 -7.75 -39.91 -20.62
N PRO A 56 -7.40 -40.55 -19.48
CA PRO A 56 -6.07 -41.14 -19.31
C PRO A 56 -5.78 -42.23 -20.33
N ASN A 57 -6.81 -42.96 -20.79
CA ASN A 57 -6.70 -44.07 -21.74
C ASN A 57 -7.40 -43.76 -23.08
N GLY A 58 -7.40 -42.49 -23.49
CA GLY A 58 -7.99 -42.02 -24.74
C GLY A 58 -9.50 -41.74 -24.68
N ALA A 59 -9.94 -40.73 -25.43
CA ALA A 59 -11.36 -40.36 -25.56
C ALA A 59 -12.20 -41.35 -26.39
N GLY A 60 -11.54 -42.22 -27.15
CA GLY A 60 -12.15 -43.29 -27.92
C GLY A 60 -11.10 -44.27 -28.46
N PRO A 61 -11.53 -45.32 -29.20
CA PRO A 61 -10.63 -46.39 -29.63
C PRO A 61 -9.47 -45.92 -30.51
N SER A 62 -9.69 -44.89 -31.34
CA SER A 62 -8.66 -44.34 -32.25
C SER A 62 -7.51 -43.63 -31.54
N CYS A 63 -7.67 -43.28 -30.27
CA CYS A 63 -6.66 -42.60 -29.46
C CYS A 63 -6.36 -43.36 -28.16
N ALA A 64 -6.58 -44.68 -28.13
CA ALA A 64 -6.42 -45.50 -26.92
C ALA A 64 -5.00 -45.46 -26.33
N ASP A 65 -3.98 -45.20 -27.15
CA ASP A 65 -2.58 -45.11 -26.71
C ASP A 65 -2.18 -43.71 -26.22
N TYR A 66 -3.13 -42.77 -26.21
CA TYR A 66 -2.90 -41.38 -25.84
C TYR A 66 -3.72 -40.98 -24.62
N ILE A 67 -3.21 -40.00 -23.89
CA ILE A 67 -3.98 -39.19 -22.97
C ILE A 67 -4.67 -38.10 -23.80
N SER A 68 -5.99 -37.99 -23.71
CA SER A 68 -6.77 -36.92 -24.36
C SER A 68 -7.15 -35.85 -23.34
N VAL A 69 -7.13 -34.58 -23.73
CA VAL A 69 -7.45 -33.45 -22.84
C VAL A 69 -8.38 -32.47 -23.51
N PHE A 70 -9.39 -32.00 -22.78
CA PHE A 70 -10.38 -31.04 -23.27
C PHE A 70 -10.62 -29.96 -22.24
N LEU A 71 -10.83 -28.74 -22.71
CA LEU A 71 -11.40 -27.66 -21.91
C LEU A 71 -12.92 -27.70 -22.10
N ASN A 72 -13.67 -27.66 -21.01
CA ASN A 72 -15.12 -27.69 -21.01
C ASN A 72 -15.66 -26.41 -20.38
N LEU A 73 -16.73 -25.87 -20.97
CA LEU A 73 -17.49 -24.78 -20.38
C LEU A 73 -18.48 -25.33 -19.36
N VAL A 74 -18.34 -24.92 -18.11
CA VAL A 74 -19.21 -25.32 -16.99
C VAL A 74 -20.35 -24.32 -16.80
N ASP A 75 -20.03 -23.03 -16.88
CA ASP A 75 -21.00 -21.93 -16.80
C ASP A 75 -20.43 -20.70 -17.50
N ALA A 76 -21.27 -19.87 -18.11
CA ALA A 76 -20.80 -18.65 -18.74
C ALA A 76 -21.90 -17.61 -18.89
N ILE A 77 -21.51 -16.36 -18.64
CA ILE A 77 -22.35 -15.19 -18.93
C ILE A 77 -22.28 -14.84 -20.43
N THR A 78 -21.15 -15.14 -21.08
CA THR A 78 -20.92 -14.89 -22.51
C THR A 78 -20.72 -16.20 -23.28
N LYS A 79 -20.72 -16.14 -24.63
CA LYS A 79 -20.41 -17.29 -25.50
C LYS A 79 -19.01 -17.12 -26.09
N PRO A 80 -17.94 -17.53 -25.37
CA PRO A 80 -16.59 -17.22 -25.77
C PRO A 80 -16.12 -18.10 -26.94
N LYS A 81 -15.27 -17.54 -27.79
CA LYS A 81 -14.45 -18.28 -28.76
C LYS A 81 -13.03 -18.30 -28.22
N VAL A 82 -12.49 -19.47 -27.94
CA VAL A 82 -11.15 -19.60 -27.32
C VAL A 82 -10.30 -20.63 -28.07
N ARG A 83 -8.98 -20.43 -28.03
CA ARG A 83 -7.99 -21.37 -28.57
C ARG A 83 -7.07 -21.84 -27.45
N PRO A 84 -7.43 -22.90 -26.69
CA PRO A 84 -6.61 -23.43 -25.63
C PRO A 84 -5.27 -23.98 -26.12
N ARG A 85 -4.22 -23.75 -25.34
CA ARG A 85 -2.93 -24.41 -25.44
C ARG A 85 -2.74 -25.35 -24.27
N PHE A 86 -2.56 -26.62 -24.56
CA PHE A 86 -2.19 -27.62 -23.55
C PHE A 86 -0.69 -27.87 -23.59
N SER A 87 -0.05 -27.97 -22.43
CA SER A 87 1.39 -28.24 -22.30
C SER A 87 1.68 -29.24 -21.18
N LEU A 88 2.49 -30.26 -21.47
CA LEU A 88 3.10 -31.08 -20.41
C LEU A 88 4.13 -30.23 -19.66
N LEU A 89 4.19 -30.34 -18.33
CA LEU A 89 5.14 -29.60 -17.51
C LEU A 89 6.25 -30.50 -16.96
N ASP A 90 7.45 -29.95 -16.84
CA ASP A 90 8.57 -30.55 -16.11
C ASP A 90 8.41 -30.41 -14.57
N LYS A 91 9.40 -30.87 -13.81
CA LYS A 91 9.41 -30.79 -12.34
C LYS A 91 9.48 -29.34 -11.84
N GLU A 92 10.12 -28.43 -12.58
CA GLU A 92 10.14 -26.99 -12.31
C GLU A 92 8.84 -26.26 -12.71
N GLY A 93 7.89 -26.95 -13.35
CA GLY A 93 6.62 -26.37 -13.79
C GLY A 93 6.69 -25.62 -15.12
N LYS A 94 7.75 -25.81 -15.90
CA LYS A 94 7.92 -25.21 -17.23
C LYS A 94 7.41 -26.16 -18.32
N PRO A 95 6.89 -25.64 -19.45
CA PRO A 95 6.47 -26.48 -20.57
C PRO A 95 7.61 -27.31 -21.15
N VAL A 96 7.37 -28.61 -21.29
CA VAL A 96 8.30 -29.54 -21.95
C VAL A 96 8.39 -29.21 -23.44
N PRO A 97 9.59 -29.01 -24.00
CA PRO A 97 9.78 -28.75 -25.43
C PRO A 97 9.11 -29.82 -26.30
N GLY A 98 8.39 -29.39 -27.34
CA GLY A 98 7.67 -30.28 -28.26
C GLY A 98 6.35 -30.87 -27.71
N HIS A 99 6.03 -30.68 -26.43
CA HIS A 99 4.83 -31.23 -25.78
C HIS A 99 3.81 -30.14 -25.39
N SER A 100 3.79 -29.07 -26.19
CA SER A 100 2.78 -28.03 -26.16
C SER A 100 2.00 -28.01 -27.48
N ARG A 101 0.67 -27.97 -27.42
CA ARG A 101 -0.15 -27.87 -28.63
C ARG A 101 -1.39 -26.99 -28.40
N HIS A 102 -1.65 -26.14 -29.38
CA HIS A 102 -2.90 -25.38 -29.47
C HIS A 102 -4.01 -26.26 -30.06
N THR A 103 -5.23 -26.11 -29.56
CA THR A 103 -6.40 -26.63 -30.27
C THR A 103 -6.72 -25.73 -31.47
N GLU A 104 -7.71 -26.16 -32.26
CA GLU A 104 -8.41 -25.23 -33.14
C GLU A 104 -9.20 -24.19 -32.33
N LEU A 105 -9.63 -23.11 -32.98
CA LEU A 105 -10.49 -22.11 -32.34
C LEU A 105 -11.86 -22.75 -32.05
N GLY A 106 -12.17 -22.95 -30.78
CA GLY A 106 -13.42 -23.57 -30.32
C GLY A 106 -14.46 -22.53 -29.95
N GLU A 107 -15.67 -22.66 -30.50
CA GLU A 107 -16.84 -21.90 -30.07
C GLU A 107 -17.57 -22.64 -28.95
N TYR A 108 -17.75 -21.99 -27.80
CA TYR A 108 -18.45 -22.56 -26.65
C TYR A 108 -19.85 -21.94 -26.57
N LEU A 109 -20.74 -22.43 -27.44
CA LEU A 109 -22.07 -21.86 -27.66
C LEU A 109 -23.08 -22.24 -26.57
N VAL A 110 -22.83 -23.33 -25.86
CA VAL A 110 -23.70 -23.90 -24.82
C VAL A 110 -22.87 -24.43 -23.66
N VAL A 111 -23.44 -24.43 -22.46
CA VAL A 111 -22.86 -25.13 -21.29
C VAL A 111 -22.66 -26.61 -21.63
N GLY A 112 -21.50 -27.15 -21.26
CA GLY A 112 -21.07 -28.51 -21.62
C GLY A 112 -20.32 -28.61 -22.95
N ALA A 113 -20.23 -27.53 -23.74
CA ALA A 113 -19.37 -27.51 -24.91
C ALA A 113 -17.90 -27.76 -24.52
N ARG A 114 -17.19 -28.52 -25.36
CA ARG A 114 -15.81 -28.92 -25.11
C ARG A 114 -14.97 -28.89 -26.37
N HIS A 115 -13.74 -28.40 -26.25
CA HIS A 115 -12.74 -28.44 -27.31
C HIS A 115 -11.38 -28.86 -26.73
N GLY A 116 -10.62 -29.64 -27.48
CA GLY A 116 -9.44 -30.31 -26.94
C GLY A 116 -8.65 -31.11 -27.96
N LEU A 117 -7.80 -31.99 -27.45
CA LEU A 117 -6.85 -32.78 -28.21
C LEU A 117 -7.05 -34.26 -27.86
N ASN A 118 -7.46 -35.05 -28.85
CA ASN A 118 -7.65 -36.51 -28.69
C ASN A 118 -6.30 -37.22 -28.48
N ASP A 119 -5.25 -36.76 -29.12
CA ASP A 119 -3.93 -37.37 -29.19
C ASP A 119 -2.87 -36.50 -28.50
N PHE A 120 -3.20 -35.92 -27.34
CA PHE A 120 -2.35 -34.91 -26.69
C PHE A 120 -0.97 -35.46 -26.32
N LEU A 121 -0.93 -36.57 -25.57
CA LEU A 121 0.31 -37.14 -25.05
C LEU A 121 0.30 -38.66 -25.18
N LYS A 122 1.27 -39.24 -25.88
CA LYS A 122 1.44 -40.71 -25.93
C LYS A 122 1.76 -41.22 -24.53
N ARG A 123 1.03 -42.26 -24.08
CA ARG A 123 1.27 -42.87 -22.76
C ARG A 123 2.65 -43.49 -22.65
N GLU A 124 3.08 -44.20 -23.69
CA GLU A 124 4.41 -44.80 -23.78
C GLU A 124 5.52 -43.76 -23.55
N PHE A 125 5.38 -42.57 -24.15
CA PHE A 125 6.34 -41.48 -23.94
C PHE A 125 6.33 -41.00 -22.49
N LEU A 126 5.16 -40.72 -21.91
CA LEU A 126 5.06 -40.25 -20.53
C LEU A 126 5.68 -41.26 -19.56
N GLU A 127 5.37 -42.54 -19.75
CA GLU A 127 5.84 -43.65 -18.91
C GLU A 127 7.34 -43.89 -19.00
N ALA A 128 7.95 -43.57 -20.14
CA ALA A 128 9.40 -43.64 -20.35
C ALA A 128 10.14 -42.34 -19.97
N SER A 129 9.40 -41.26 -19.65
CA SER A 129 9.98 -39.93 -19.43
C SER A 129 10.25 -39.62 -17.96
N GLU A 130 11.11 -38.63 -17.71
CA GLU A 130 11.34 -38.06 -16.37
C GLU A 130 10.19 -37.18 -15.86
N TYR A 131 9.13 -36.96 -16.66
CA TYR A 131 8.02 -36.07 -16.33
C TYR A 131 6.91 -36.75 -15.53
N LEU A 132 6.95 -38.08 -15.43
CA LEU A 132 6.14 -38.87 -14.50
C LEU A 132 6.96 -39.10 -13.22
N VAL A 133 6.80 -38.22 -12.23
CA VAL A 133 7.55 -38.25 -10.97
C VAL A 133 6.61 -38.65 -9.86
N ASP A 134 6.99 -39.65 -9.05
CA ASP A 134 6.20 -40.15 -7.92
C ASP A 134 4.76 -40.52 -8.31
N ASP A 135 4.58 -41.11 -9.49
CA ASP A 135 3.27 -41.45 -10.08
C ASP A 135 2.38 -40.23 -10.37
N CYS A 136 3.01 -39.05 -10.55
CA CYS A 136 2.32 -37.79 -10.82
C CYS A 136 2.84 -37.11 -12.09
N PHE A 137 1.94 -36.43 -12.81
CA PHE A 137 2.30 -35.55 -13.91
C PHE A 137 1.37 -34.33 -13.98
N ARG A 138 1.81 -33.28 -14.67
CA ARG A 138 1.09 -32.00 -14.74
C ARG A 138 0.87 -31.53 -16.17
N ILE A 139 -0.34 -31.08 -16.44
CA ILE A 139 -0.75 -30.48 -17.70
C ILE A 139 -1.19 -29.05 -17.42
N ARG A 140 -0.64 -28.10 -18.17
CA ARG A 140 -1.08 -26.71 -18.15
C ARG A 140 -2.01 -26.42 -19.32
N CYS A 141 -3.11 -25.74 -19.05
CA CYS A 141 -4.00 -25.16 -20.05
C CYS A 141 -3.86 -23.63 -19.99
N ASP A 142 -3.44 -23.03 -21.10
CA ASP A 142 -3.34 -21.59 -21.28
C ASP A 142 -4.37 -21.15 -22.35
N PHE A 143 -5.24 -20.19 -22.04
CA PHE A 143 -6.20 -19.65 -23.01
C PHE A 143 -6.65 -18.24 -22.65
N SER A 144 -7.17 -17.51 -23.63
CA SER A 144 -7.66 -16.16 -23.41
C SER A 144 -9.13 -16.06 -23.79
N VAL A 145 -9.95 -15.49 -22.91
CA VAL A 145 -11.37 -15.21 -23.15
C VAL A 145 -11.56 -13.72 -23.49
N PRO A 146 -12.43 -13.37 -24.45
CA PRO A 146 -12.84 -11.99 -24.64
C PRO A 146 -13.46 -11.46 -23.34
N ALA A 147 -12.94 -10.35 -22.80
CA ALA A 147 -13.61 -9.66 -21.70
C ALA A 147 -14.93 -9.07 -22.21
N SER A 148 -15.96 -9.06 -21.37
CA SER A 148 -17.16 -8.28 -21.65
C SER A 148 -16.77 -6.80 -21.77
N ILE A 149 -17.33 -6.10 -22.76
CA ILE A 149 -17.12 -4.65 -22.89
C ILE A 149 -17.76 -4.01 -21.66
N ARG A 150 -16.96 -3.39 -20.80
CA ARG A 150 -17.43 -2.71 -19.59
C ARG A 150 -17.02 -1.24 -19.64
N THR A 151 -17.89 -0.41 -19.09
CA THR A 151 -17.58 1.01 -18.83
C THR A 151 -16.93 1.06 -17.45
N GLU A 152 -15.66 1.44 -17.40
CA GLU A 152 -14.96 1.67 -16.14
C GLU A 152 -14.77 3.16 -15.93
N ASP A 153 -14.93 3.59 -14.67
CA ASP A 153 -14.56 4.93 -14.25
C ASP A 153 -13.04 5.08 -14.36
N ARG A 154 -12.61 6.03 -15.19
CA ARG A 154 -11.19 6.33 -15.33
C ARG A 154 -10.89 7.49 -14.41
N ALA A 155 -10.07 7.22 -13.39
CA ALA A 155 -9.47 8.31 -12.64
C ALA A 155 -8.67 9.20 -13.62
N PRO A 156 -8.84 10.54 -13.60
CA PRO A 156 -7.99 11.42 -14.37
C PRO A 156 -6.52 11.17 -13.98
N PRO A 157 -5.56 11.48 -14.87
CA PRO A 157 -4.15 11.41 -14.50
C PRO A 157 -3.92 12.18 -13.20
N LEU A 158 -3.08 11.64 -12.32
CA LEU A 158 -2.73 12.30 -11.07
C LEU A 158 -2.20 13.71 -11.37
N SER A 159 -2.56 14.67 -10.51
CA SER A 159 -2.03 16.03 -10.59
C SER A 159 -0.50 15.99 -10.57
N ASP A 160 0.12 16.75 -11.46
CA ASP A 160 1.57 16.97 -11.50
C ASP A 160 1.98 18.34 -10.94
N LEU A 161 1.04 19.09 -10.37
CA LEU A 161 1.28 20.40 -9.75
C LEU A 161 2.34 20.32 -8.64
N GLN A 162 2.30 19.29 -7.80
CA GLN A 162 3.29 19.09 -6.73
C GLN A 162 4.71 18.98 -7.29
N ARG A 163 4.88 18.26 -8.41
CA ARG A 163 6.17 18.13 -9.10
C ARG A 163 6.62 19.47 -9.66
N HIS A 164 5.75 20.17 -10.38
CA HIS A 164 6.08 21.47 -10.97
C HIS A 164 6.48 22.53 -9.93
N LEU A 165 5.83 22.54 -8.76
CA LEU A 165 6.21 23.43 -7.67
C LEU A 165 7.52 22.96 -7.00
N GLY A 166 7.73 21.66 -6.82
CA GLY A 166 9.01 21.12 -6.35
C GLY A 166 10.18 21.51 -7.26
N ASP A 167 10.01 21.37 -8.57
CA ASP A 167 11.00 21.76 -9.58
C ASP A 167 11.34 23.26 -9.50
N LEU A 168 10.32 24.10 -9.25
CA LEU A 168 10.50 25.55 -9.07
C LEU A 168 11.38 25.87 -7.83
N LEU A 169 11.20 25.15 -6.72
CA LEU A 169 12.04 25.31 -5.53
C LEU A 169 13.51 24.94 -5.83
N VAL A 170 13.73 23.85 -6.56
CA VAL A 170 15.08 23.36 -6.92
C VAL A 170 15.76 24.30 -7.90
N ALA A 171 15.06 24.74 -8.95
CA ALA A 171 15.59 25.64 -9.97
C ALA A 171 15.89 27.05 -9.44
N LYS A 172 15.21 27.47 -8.37
CA LYS A 172 15.29 28.82 -7.76
C LYS A 172 14.94 29.95 -8.74
N GLU A 173 14.29 29.62 -9.85
CA GLU A 173 13.93 30.58 -10.89
C GLU A 173 12.82 31.51 -10.38
N GLY A 174 13.10 32.82 -10.34
CA GLY A 174 12.15 33.81 -9.84
C GLY A 174 12.07 33.90 -8.31
N ALA A 175 13.01 33.28 -7.56
CA ALA A 175 13.08 33.41 -6.12
C ALA A 175 13.26 34.88 -5.70
N ASP A 176 12.40 35.36 -4.80
CA ASP A 176 12.28 36.76 -4.39
C ASP A 176 12.54 36.98 -2.89
N ILE A 177 12.86 35.90 -2.17
CA ILE A 177 13.24 35.92 -0.75
C ILE A 177 14.37 34.92 -0.48
N THR A 178 15.26 35.27 0.45
CA THR A 178 16.31 34.38 0.92
C THR A 178 16.21 34.20 2.44
N PHE A 179 16.42 32.98 2.93
CA PHE A 179 16.50 32.65 4.35
C PHE A 179 17.90 32.24 4.74
N ARG A 180 18.37 32.70 5.90
CA ARG A 180 19.58 32.21 6.55
C ARG A 180 19.20 31.40 7.77
N VAL A 181 19.51 30.11 7.76
CA VAL A 181 19.10 29.13 8.79
C VAL A 181 20.30 28.29 9.17
N SER A 182 20.72 28.32 10.44
CA SER A 182 21.90 27.58 10.92
C SER A 182 23.17 27.77 10.07
N GLY A 183 23.36 28.95 9.47
CA GLY A 183 24.49 29.28 8.59
C GLY A 183 24.29 28.93 7.11
N GLU A 184 23.26 28.16 6.78
CA GLU A 184 22.89 27.81 5.41
C GLU A 184 21.93 28.83 4.80
N THR A 185 21.88 28.89 3.46
CA THR A 185 21.11 29.89 2.72
C THR A 185 20.11 29.22 1.78
N PHE A 186 18.83 29.55 1.92
CA PHE A 186 17.72 28.98 1.16
C PHE A 186 16.97 30.06 0.38
N SER A 187 16.84 29.88 -0.93
CA SER A 187 16.05 30.78 -1.79
C SER A 187 14.64 30.22 -1.97
N ALA A 188 13.62 31.10 -1.93
CA ALA A 188 12.23 30.69 -2.05
C ALA A 188 11.36 31.81 -2.66
N HIS A 189 10.05 31.56 -2.73
CA HIS A 189 9.06 32.43 -3.38
C HIS A 189 8.01 32.89 -2.35
N ARG A 190 7.90 34.20 -2.12
CA ARG A 190 6.99 34.80 -1.11
C ARG A 190 5.54 34.37 -1.30
N PHE A 191 5.06 34.34 -2.54
CA PHE A 191 3.67 33.95 -2.83
C PHE A 191 3.37 32.48 -2.52
N VAL A 192 4.31 31.57 -2.80
CA VAL A 192 4.14 30.14 -2.48
C VAL A 192 4.12 29.96 -0.96
N LEU A 193 5.07 30.56 -0.25
CA LEU A 193 5.13 30.52 1.22
C LEU A 193 3.87 31.10 1.87
N ALA A 194 3.43 32.29 1.43
CA ALA A 194 2.24 32.96 1.95
C ALA A 194 0.93 32.23 1.62
N ALA A 195 0.87 31.46 0.53
CA ALA A 195 -0.30 30.64 0.23
C ALA A 195 -0.40 29.42 1.15
N ARG A 196 0.72 28.96 1.70
CA ARG A 196 0.84 27.68 2.43
C ARG A 196 1.03 27.86 3.93
N SER A 197 1.37 29.06 4.39
CA SER A 197 1.50 29.42 5.81
C SER A 197 0.87 30.79 6.08
N PRO A 198 -0.11 30.88 6.98
CA PRO A 198 -0.69 32.16 7.39
C PRO A 198 0.33 33.06 8.09
N VAL A 199 1.34 32.48 8.74
CA VAL A 199 2.41 33.23 9.41
C VAL A 199 3.33 33.88 8.38
N PHE A 200 3.78 33.14 7.36
CA PHE A 200 4.52 33.74 6.25
C PHE A 200 3.68 34.78 5.49
N ARG A 201 2.36 34.54 5.34
CA ARG A 201 1.47 35.53 4.73
C ARG A 201 1.46 36.85 5.49
N ALA A 202 1.30 36.79 6.82
CA ALA A 202 1.33 37.97 7.67
C ALA A 202 2.70 38.66 7.64
N GLU A 203 3.78 37.88 7.67
CA GLU A 203 5.15 38.38 7.62
C GLU A 203 5.49 39.09 6.30
N PHE A 204 4.94 38.63 5.18
CA PHE A 204 5.22 39.20 3.86
C PHE A 204 4.27 40.29 3.42
N PHE A 205 3.00 40.22 3.84
CA PHE A 205 1.91 41.04 3.30
C PHE A 205 1.01 41.66 4.39
N GLY A 206 1.39 41.55 5.67
CA GLY A 206 0.70 42.21 6.78
C GLY A 206 0.92 43.72 6.80
N ALA A 207 0.01 44.43 7.47
CA ALA A 207 -0.04 45.90 7.52
C ALA A 207 1.23 46.57 8.11
N THR A 208 2.07 45.80 8.80
CA THR A 208 3.27 46.29 9.49
C THR A 208 4.49 46.49 8.59
N ARG A 209 4.43 46.18 7.28
CA ARG A 209 5.53 46.38 6.32
C ARG A 209 5.26 47.51 5.32
N GLU A 210 4.67 48.60 5.78
CA GLU A 210 4.71 49.88 5.05
C GLU A 210 6.18 50.36 4.95
N GLY A 211 6.85 50.06 3.83
CA GLY A 211 7.95 50.91 3.35
C GLY A 211 9.25 50.27 2.86
N THR A 212 9.49 48.96 2.97
CA THR A 212 10.76 48.37 2.48
C THR A 212 10.59 46.95 1.94
N THR A 213 10.27 46.82 0.66
CA THR A 213 10.53 45.60 -0.11
C THR A 213 11.61 45.93 -1.13
N THR A 214 12.87 45.86 -0.70
CA THR A 214 14.00 45.84 -1.63
C THR A 214 14.19 44.40 -2.09
N THR A 215 14.40 44.21 -3.39
CA THR A 215 14.88 42.94 -3.94
C THR A 215 16.15 42.52 -3.19
N GLY A 216 16.11 41.37 -2.51
CA GLY A 216 17.23 40.86 -1.70
C GLY A 216 17.00 40.75 -0.19
N ASP A 217 15.75 40.83 0.30
CA ASP A 217 15.43 40.56 1.70
C ASP A 217 15.97 39.20 2.15
N CYS A 218 16.86 39.22 3.16
CA CYS A 218 17.39 38.04 3.82
C CYS A 218 16.74 37.92 5.20
N MET A 219 15.90 36.90 5.39
CA MET A 219 15.29 36.59 6.68
C MET A 219 16.14 35.59 7.46
N ARG A 220 16.34 35.82 8.76
CA ARG A 220 17.07 34.90 9.62
C ARG A 220 16.10 34.02 10.40
N ILE A 221 16.36 32.72 10.45
CA ILE A 221 15.63 31.77 11.30
C ILE A 221 16.66 31.14 12.24
N ASP A 222 16.57 31.48 13.52
CA ASP A 222 17.55 31.08 14.53
C ASP A 222 17.14 29.77 15.24
N ASP A 223 15.86 29.51 15.45
CA ASP A 223 15.36 28.35 16.21
C ASP A 223 14.93 27.18 15.30
N MET A 224 15.74 26.86 14.29
CA MET A 224 15.48 25.71 13.42
C MET A 224 16.79 25.17 12.81
N PRO A 225 17.01 23.83 12.88
CA PRO A 225 18.08 23.21 12.11
C PRO A 225 17.86 23.39 10.59
N ALA A 226 18.93 23.55 9.83
CA ALA A 226 18.85 23.77 8.38
C ALA A 226 18.10 22.64 7.64
N HIS A 227 18.38 21.38 7.96
CA HIS A 227 17.71 20.22 7.36
C HIS A 227 16.20 20.16 7.66
N VAL A 228 15.77 20.65 8.82
CA VAL A 228 14.34 20.76 9.17
C VAL A 228 13.68 21.84 8.32
N PHE A 229 14.36 22.98 8.16
CA PHE A 229 13.84 24.07 7.31
C PHE A 229 13.78 23.67 5.84
N GLU A 230 14.75 22.89 5.36
CA GLU A 230 14.72 22.30 4.02
C GLU A 230 13.51 21.37 3.84
N ALA A 231 13.26 20.46 4.79
CA ALA A 231 12.09 19.59 4.78
C ALA A 231 10.75 20.38 4.86
N LEU A 232 10.73 21.47 5.63
CA LEU A 232 9.59 22.39 5.70
C LEU A 232 9.34 23.05 4.33
N LEU A 233 10.38 23.57 3.67
CA LEU A 233 10.27 24.12 2.32
C LEU A 233 9.81 23.05 1.33
N HIS A 234 10.37 21.85 1.37
CA HIS A 234 9.92 20.74 0.54
C HIS A 234 8.41 20.53 0.69
N PHE A 235 7.90 20.44 1.92
CA PHE A 235 6.48 20.26 2.19
C PHE A 235 5.62 21.44 1.71
N ILE A 236 6.09 22.69 1.84
CA ILE A 236 5.36 23.86 1.34
C ILE A 236 5.07 23.73 -0.15
N TYR A 237 6.06 23.30 -0.95
CA TYR A 237 5.94 23.23 -2.41
C TYR A 237 5.29 21.94 -2.91
N THR A 238 5.52 20.81 -2.24
CA THR A 238 5.12 19.49 -2.74
C THR A 238 3.96 18.87 -1.99
N ASP A 239 3.61 19.40 -0.80
CA ASP A 239 2.62 18.83 0.12
C ASP A 239 2.98 17.40 0.57
N SER A 240 4.26 17.01 0.48
CA SER A 240 4.81 15.75 0.95
C SER A 240 6.09 15.94 1.78
N LEU A 241 6.36 14.98 2.66
CA LEU A 241 7.62 14.91 3.40
C LEU A 241 8.70 14.25 2.53
N PRO A 242 9.98 14.60 2.71
CA PRO A 242 11.08 13.85 2.11
C PRO A 242 11.06 12.38 2.55
N GLU A 243 11.58 11.47 1.72
CA GLU A 243 11.81 10.09 2.13
C GLU A 243 12.86 10.05 3.24
N MET A 244 12.53 9.40 4.36
CA MET A 244 13.38 9.27 5.54
C MET A 244 13.28 7.82 6.04
N THR A 245 14.33 7.32 6.69
CA THR A 245 14.32 5.94 7.22
C THR A 245 14.90 5.90 8.63
N GLY A 246 14.24 5.19 9.55
CA GLY A 246 14.79 4.84 10.86
C GLY A 246 14.71 5.97 11.89
N THR A 247 15.67 6.04 12.82
CA THR A 247 15.64 6.97 13.97
C THR A 247 15.70 8.46 13.60
N GLU A 248 16.22 8.79 12.43
CA GLU A 248 16.23 10.16 11.89
C GLU A 248 14.80 10.65 11.59
N GLU A 249 13.90 9.71 11.31
CA GLU A 249 12.53 9.96 10.89
C GLU A 249 11.66 10.51 12.03
N SER A 250 11.76 9.93 13.23
CA SER A 250 11.04 10.41 14.43
C SER A 250 11.59 11.76 14.90
N THR A 251 12.93 11.92 14.93
CA THR A 251 13.57 13.20 15.30
C THR A 251 13.16 14.33 14.37
N MET A 252 13.12 14.07 13.06
CA MET A 252 12.62 15.05 12.10
C MET A 252 11.13 15.36 12.32
N ALA A 253 10.30 14.34 12.56
CA ALA A 253 8.87 14.54 12.80
C ALA A 253 8.61 15.42 14.03
N GLU A 254 9.39 15.28 15.10
CA GLU A 254 9.30 16.18 16.26
C GLU A 254 9.61 17.63 15.89
N HIS A 255 10.73 17.87 15.19
CA HIS A 255 11.12 19.21 14.78
C HIS A 255 10.14 19.84 13.78
N LEU A 256 9.63 19.05 12.83
CA LEU A 256 8.63 19.49 11.88
C LEU A 256 7.26 19.73 12.52
N LEU A 257 6.91 19.00 13.58
CA LEU A 257 5.69 19.27 14.35
C LEU A 257 5.76 20.66 15.00
N VAL A 258 6.89 21.00 15.63
CA VAL A 258 7.12 22.34 16.20
C VAL A 258 7.11 23.41 15.11
N ALA A 259 7.78 23.16 13.99
CA ALA A 259 7.78 24.07 12.84
C ALA A 259 6.35 24.29 12.30
N ALA A 260 5.57 23.22 12.18
CA ALA A 260 4.24 23.27 11.64
C ALA A 260 3.29 24.05 12.55
N ASP A 261 3.39 23.92 13.87
CA ASP A 261 2.64 24.76 14.80
C ASP A 261 3.07 26.23 14.68
N ARG A 262 4.40 26.49 14.70
CA ARG A 262 4.97 27.85 14.57
C ARG A 262 4.51 28.57 13.29
N TYR A 263 4.42 27.87 12.17
CA TYR A 263 4.04 28.44 10.87
C TYR A 263 2.55 28.25 10.51
N GLY A 264 1.73 27.70 11.42
CA GLY A 264 0.30 27.51 11.20
C GLY A 264 -0.04 26.53 10.09
N MET A 265 0.77 25.47 9.92
CA MET A 265 0.65 24.48 8.86
C MET A 265 -0.05 23.20 9.35
N GLN A 266 -1.37 23.27 9.52
CA GLN A 266 -2.15 22.23 10.19
C GLN A 266 -2.00 20.83 9.59
N ARG A 267 -1.95 20.69 8.26
CA ARG A 267 -1.80 19.37 7.61
C ARG A 267 -0.46 18.72 7.93
N LEU A 268 0.64 19.49 7.88
CA LEU A 268 1.98 18.99 8.24
C LEU A 268 2.01 18.56 9.71
N LYS A 269 1.40 19.38 10.58
CA LYS A 269 1.31 19.10 12.01
C LYS A 269 0.62 17.76 12.29
N LEU A 270 -0.54 17.51 11.66
CA LEU A 270 -1.27 16.25 11.78
C LEU A 270 -0.48 15.04 11.26
N ILE A 271 0.25 15.19 10.15
CA ILE A 271 1.10 14.12 9.61
C ILE A 271 2.23 13.76 10.60
N CYS A 272 2.88 14.77 11.19
CA CYS A 272 3.93 14.53 12.18
C CYS A 272 3.34 13.93 13.47
N GLU A 273 2.15 14.38 13.86
CA GLU A 273 1.42 13.86 15.02
C GLU A 273 1.11 12.36 14.89
N GLU A 274 0.53 11.95 13.76
CA GLU A 274 0.23 10.54 13.47
C GLU A 274 1.50 9.68 13.48
N LYS A 275 2.60 10.22 12.97
CA LYS A 275 3.87 9.52 12.88
C LYS A 275 4.47 9.26 14.26
N LEU A 276 4.54 10.30 15.09
CA LEU A 276 5.06 10.20 16.45
C LEU A 276 4.17 9.33 17.35
N SER A 277 2.86 9.29 17.10
CA SER A 277 1.95 8.40 17.83
C SER A 277 2.30 6.91 17.66
N ARG A 278 2.97 6.52 16.57
CA ARG A 278 3.38 5.12 16.32
C ARG A 278 4.65 4.72 17.10
N ASP A 279 5.42 5.72 17.55
CA ASP A 279 6.71 5.55 18.22
C ASP A 279 6.61 5.79 19.74
N VAL A 280 5.39 5.82 20.31
CA VAL A 280 5.17 5.98 21.76
C VAL A 280 5.55 4.69 22.47
N ASP A 281 6.56 4.77 23.33
CA ASP A 281 7.02 3.70 24.22
C ASP A 281 7.46 4.27 25.58
N GLU A 282 7.91 3.39 26.48
CA GLU A 282 8.36 3.73 27.84
C GLU A 282 9.46 4.82 27.87
N ASN A 283 10.31 4.89 26.84
CA ASN A 283 11.42 5.84 26.75
C ASN A 283 11.02 7.17 26.11
N THR A 284 9.99 7.18 25.24
CA THR A 284 9.63 8.35 24.43
C THR A 284 8.40 9.08 24.96
N VAL A 285 7.49 8.40 25.66
CA VAL A 285 6.16 8.93 26.04
C VAL A 285 6.22 10.22 26.85
N ALA A 286 7.14 10.34 27.80
CA ALA A 286 7.26 11.54 28.63
C ALA A 286 7.69 12.78 27.81
N LYS A 287 8.58 12.58 26.84
CA LYS A 287 9.02 13.62 25.91
C LYS A 287 7.90 13.99 24.93
N LEU A 288 7.26 12.99 24.33
CA LEU A 288 6.20 13.19 23.34
C LEU A 288 4.94 13.82 23.95
N LEU A 289 4.58 13.50 25.19
CA LEU A 289 3.48 14.15 25.90
C LEU A 289 3.75 15.65 26.09
N ARG A 290 4.97 16.02 26.50
CA ARG A 290 5.37 17.44 26.64
C ARG A 290 5.30 18.16 25.30
N LEU A 291 5.84 17.53 24.26
CA LEU A 291 5.81 18.05 22.90
C LEU A 291 4.36 18.28 22.43
N ALA A 292 3.48 17.31 22.66
CA ALA A 292 2.09 17.36 22.24
C ALA A 292 1.31 18.49 22.95
N VAL A 293 1.51 18.64 24.26
CA VAL A 293 0.88 19.71 25.04
C VAL A 293 1.40 21.09 24.63
N GLN A 294 2.71 21.25 24.45
CA GLN A 294 3.32 22.53 24.06
C GLN A 294 2.85 23.02 22.69
N ASN A 295 2.64 22.08 21.76
CA ASN A 295 2.30 22.38 20.38
C ASN A 295 0.83 22.09 20.09
N HIS A 296 -0.06 21.97 21.08
CA HIS A 296 -1.50 21.82 20.86
C HIS A 296 -1.88 20.63 19.93
N CYS A 297 -1.24 19.48 20.11
CA CYS A 297 -1.48 18.23 19.38
C CYS A 297 -2.40 17.32 20.19
N HIS A 298 -3.64 17.17 19.75
CA HIS A 298 -4.67 16.44 20.49
C HIS A 298 -4.51 14.92 20.43
N THR A 299 -4.36 14.37 19.22
CA THR A 299 -4.24 12.94 18.96
C THR A 299 -2.98 12.35 19.57
N LEU A 300 -1.83 13.02 19.47
CA LEU A 300 -0.58 12.55 20.11
C LEU A 300 -0.68 12.64 21.62
N LYS A 301 -1.29 13.70 22.16
CA LYS A 301 -1.56 13.82 23.59
C LYS A 301 -2.44 12.67 24.09
N GLU A 302 -3.55 12.38 23.41
CA GLU A 302 -4.44 11.26 23.74
C GLU A 302 -3.71 9.92 23.66
N THR A 303 -2.88 9.71 22.62
CA THR A 303 -2.08 8.49 22.47
C THR A 303 -1.14 8.29 23.66
N CYS A 304 -0.42 9.35 24.06
CA CYS A 304 0.47 9.30 25.23
C CYS A 304 -0.31 9.05 26.53
N ILE A 305 -1.49 9.65 26.67
CA ILE A 305 -2.37 9.46 27.81
C ILE A 305 -2.83 8.00 27.91
N GLU A 306 -3.31 7.42 26.81
CA GLU A 306 -3.74 6.02 26.79
C GLU A 306 -2.59 5.07 27.12
N PHE A 307 -1.37 5.38 26.68
CA PHE A 307 -0.18 4.60 27.05
C PHE A 307 0.10 4.64 28.56
N LEU A 308 0.00 5.82 29.18
CA LEU A 308 0.24 6.02 30.61
C LEU A 308 -0.84 5.42 31.52
N LYS A 309 -1.99 4.99 30.99
CA LYS A 309 -3.04 4.33 31.77
C LYS A 309 -2.66 2.92 32.22
N ASP A 310 -1.63 2.30 31.64
CA ASP A 310 -1.13 1.00 32.06
C ASP A 310 -0.23 1.13 33.32
N PRO A 311 -0.64 0.60 34.49
CA PRO A 311 0.06 0.85 35.76
C PRO A 311 1.54 0.42 35.78
N PRO A 312 1.93 -0.77 35.26
CA PRO A 312 3.34 -1.17 35.19
C PRO A 312 4.19 -0.19 34.36
N SER A 313 3.64 0.31 33.24
CA SER A 313 4.30 1.30 32.40
C SER A 313 4.46 2.63 33.15
N LEU A 314 3.42 3.08 33.85
CA LEU A 314 3.42 4.32 34.63
C LEU A 314 4.50 4.34 35.72
N ASP A 315 4.62 3.26 36.52
CA ASP A 315 5.60 3.15 37.61
C ASP A 315 7.04 3.27 37.09
N VAL A 316 7.34 2.58 35.98
CA VAL A 316 8.66 2.61 35.33
C VAL A 316 8.98 4.01 34.82
N ILE A 317 8.00 4.69 34.23
CA ILE A 317 8.20 6.04 33.69
C ILE A 317 8.34 7.07 34.81
N MET A 318 7.53 6.97 35.87
CA MET A 318 7.63 7.87 37.03
C MET A 318 8.96 7.69 37.78
N ALA A 319 9.56 6.50 37.76
CA ALA A 319 10.88 6.26 38.32
C ALA A 319 12.03 6.78 37.43
N THR A 320 11.78 7.05 36.15
CA THR A 320 12.82 7.46 35.18
C THR A 320 12.73 8.93 34.76
N ASP A 321 11.58 9.59 34.94
CA ASP A 321 11.37 11.01 34.64
C ASP A 321 10.80 11.76 35.86
N ASP A 322 11.71 12.32 36.67
CA ASP A 322 11.40 13.08 37.90
C ASP A 322 10.46 14.27 37.67
N GLY A 323 10.37 14.80 36.44
CA GLY A 323 9.58 15.98 36.11
C GLY A 323 8.23 15.67 35.45
N LEU A 324 7.93 14.41 35.15
CA LEU A 324 6.70 14.06 34.43
C LEU A 324 5.47 14.26 35.32
N PHE A 325 5.58 13.88 36.59
CA PHE A 325 4.49 13.99 37.55
C PHE A 325 4.02 15.44 37.73
N GLU A 326 4.95 16.35 38.03
CA GLU A 326 4.66 17.78 38.16
C GLU A 326 4.09 18.35 36.85
N PHE A 327 4.63 17.93 35.70
CA PHE A 327 4.13 18.36 34.40
C PHE A 327 2.68 17.93 34.17
N VAL A 328 2.33 16.67 34.46
CA VAL A 328 0.97 16.14 34.35
C VAL A 328 0.03 16.85 35.31
N ALA A 329 0.44 17.09 36.56
CA ALA A 329 -0.37 17.78 37.55
C ALA A 329 -0.73 19.21 37.10
N ILE A 330 0.22 19.94 36.52
CA ILE A 330 0.02 21.33 36.08
C ILE A 330 -0.73 21.41 34.75
N ARG A 331 -0.40 20.55 33.78
CA ARG A 331 -0.86 20.69 32.38
C ARG A 331 -1.99 19.74 31.99
N CYS A 332 -2.19 18.67 32.74
CA CYS A 332 -3.20 17.64 32.49
C CYS A 332 -3.91 17.19 33.79
N PRO A 333 -4.54 18.09 34.56
CA PRO A 333 -5.14 17.75 35.86
C PRO A 333 -6.28 16.73 35.80
N VAL A 334 -6.91 16.54 34.63
CA VAL A 334 -7.90 15.48 34.39
C VAL A 334 -7.23 14.10 34.33
N LEU A 335 -6.06 14.01 33.70
CA LEU A 335 -5.27 12.78 33.63
C LEU A 335 -4.82 12.33 35.01
N LEU A 336 -4.36 13.28 35.84
CA LEU A 336 -3.95 12.98 37.22
C LEU A 336 -5.07 12.30 38.03
N LYS A 337 -6.33 12.74 37.85
CA LYS A 337 -7.49 12.13 38.50
C LYS A 337 -7.82 10.74 37.97
N GLU A 338 -7.59 10.48 36.69
CA GLU A 338 -7.84 9.17 36.07
C GLU A 338 -6.75 8.15 36.42
N LEU A 339 -5.48 8.58 36.48
CA LEU A 339 -4.34 7.74 36.88
C LEU A 339 -4.46 7.28 38.33
N TRP A 340 -4.94 8.15 39.22
CA TRP A 340 -5.09 7.85 40.66
C TRP A 340 -6.43 7.23 41.05
N ALA A 341 -7.39 7.12 40.14
CA ALA A 341 -8.64 6.40 40.41
C ALA A 341 -8.45 4.86 40.52
N TYR A 342 -7.23 4.35 40.31
CA TYR A 342 -6.85 2.94 40.46
C TYR A 342 -6.12 2.62 41.78
N GLU A 343 -5.74 3.62 42.59
CA GLU A 343 -5.16 3.41 43.93
C GLU A 343 -6.25 3.40 45.00
N ASP A 344 -6.91 2.25 45.19
CA ASP A 344 -7.51 1.90 46.49
C ASP A 344 -6.39 1.31 47.40
N ASP A 345 -5.50 2.15 47.95
CA ASP A 345 -4.67 1.83 49.13
C ASP A 345 -4.19 3.13 49.85
N PRO A 346 -3.92 3.13 51.17
CA PRO A 346 -4.37 4.16 52.09
C PRO A 346 -3.20 5.05 52.54
N ILE A 347 -2.44 5.61 51.60
CA ILE A 347 -1.42 6.64 51.88
C ILE A 347 -1.81 7.94 51.16
N HIS A 348 -3.11 8.18 51.06
CA HIS A 348 -3.68 9.41 50.52
C HIS A 348 -3.55 10.61 51.49
N ASP A 349 -3.08 10.40 52.73
CA ASP A 349 -3.10 11.44 53.77
C ASP A 349 -1.81 12.26 53.92
N ASP A 350 -0.65 11.86 53.40
CA ASP A 350 0.63 12.57 53.66
C ASP A 350 1.10 13.54 52.56
N LEU A 351 0.48 13.55 51.37
CA LEU A 351 0.93 14.42 50.24
C LEU A 351 -0.02 15.57 49.88
N LEU A 352 -1.16 15.70 50.58
CA LEU A 352 -2.02 16.89 50.52
C LEU A 352 -1.43 18.12 51.26
N MET A 353 -0.25 17.98 51.88
CA MET A 353 0.39 19.02 52.70
C MET A 353 1.47 19.84 51.96
N CYS A 354 1.65 19.68 50.65
CA CYS A 354 2.65 20.44 49.86
C CYS A 354 2.09 21.12 48.59
N LEU A 355 0.77 21.14 48.40
CA LEU A 355 0.05 22.13 47.57
C LEU A 355 -0.46 23.25 48.48
#